data_AF-A0A6L2PH71-F1
#
_entry.id   AF-A0A6L2PH71-F1
#
_cell.length_a   1.000
_cell.length_b   1.000
_cell.length_c   1.000
_cell.angle_alpha   90.00
_cell.angle_beta   90.00
_cell.angle_gamma   90.00
#
_symmetry.space_group_name_H-M   'P 1'
#
loop_
_entity.id
_entity.type
_entity.pdbx_description
1 polymer ?
#
loop_
_entity_poly.entity_id
_entity_poly.type
_entity_poly.pdbx_seq_one_letter_code
_entity_poly.pdbx_strand_id
1 'polypeptide(L)'
;MVQILHPITTLLCGLLAAAGTSVSAETEYRLPITVLPSHYTIRLVPYFEDRNFTFDGEVEITVNATTDASDITLHYDDMYIIGSPTVVSLAGFQELEVVNTTYDNVTDFFKMELSETLRRGQEYLIRIKYVGILIDGEVGFYRTSYNTSSNEKRWMAVTQFEATHARKAFPCFDEPALKARFQVNIARTQDYHSISNMPRESTSEPE
;
A
#
# COMPACT_ATOMS: atom_id res chain seq x y z
N MET A 1 -23.47 -88.26 -4.85
CA MET A 1 -22.90 -87.21 -5.72
C MET A 1 -23.66 -85.91 -5.39
N VAL A 2 -23.50 -85.37 -4.17
CA VAL A 2 -22.57 -84.29 -3.80
C VAL A 2 -22.62 -83.13 -4.81
N GLN A 3 -23.40 -82.07 -4.54
CA GLN A 3 -22.88 -80.77 -4.13
C GLN A 3 -24.04 -79.81 -3.77
N ILE A 4 -23.82 -79.11 -2.67
CA ILE A 4 -24.73 -78.21 -1.95
C ILE A 4 -24.52 -76.79 -2.50
N LEU A 5 -25.61 -76.13 -2.90
CA LEU A 5 -25.66 -74.70 -3.24
C LEU A 5 -25.45 -73.87 -1.97
N HIS A 6 -24.38 -73.06 -1.94
CA HIS A 6 -24.14 -72.03 -0.93
C HIS A 6 -24.51 -70.64 -1.49
N PRO A 7 -25.01 -69.70 -0.65
CA PRO A 7 -25.33 -68.34 -1.07
C PRO A 7 -24.07 -67.48 -1.16
N ILE A 8 -24.00 -66.63 -2.19
CA ILE A 8 -22.91 -65.66 -2.37
C ILE A 8 -23.24 -64.40 -1.57
N THR A 9 -22.49 -64.20 -0.49
CA THR A 9 -22.52 -63.00 0.35
C THR A 9 -21.76 -61.87 -0.34
N THR A 10 -22.43 -60.75 -0.60
CA THR A 10 -21.81 -59.53 -1.14
C THR A 10 -21.09 -58.79 0.00
N LEU A 11 -19.75 -58.80 -0.02
CA LEU A 11 -18.93 -58.02 0.91
C LEU A 11 -18.72 -56.62 0.34
N LEU A 12 -19.52 -55.66 0.83
CA LEU A 12 -19.33 -54.24 0.55
C LEU A 12 -18.15 -53.74 1.41
N CYS A 13 -16.96 -53.66 0.82
CA CYS A 13 -15.80 -53.05 1.44
C CYS A 13 -15.99 -51.53 1.43
N GLY A 14 -16.46 -50.99 2.55
CA GLY A 14 -16.59 -49.55 2.76
C GLY A 14 -15.20 -48.91 2.82
N LEU A 15 -14.85 -48.15 1.78
CA LEU A 15 -13.71 -47.24 1.80
C LEU A 15 -14.04 -46.11 2.81
N LEU A 16 -13.43 -46.14 3.99
CA LEU A 16 -13.39 -44.96 4.86
C LEU A 16 -12.43 -43.95 4.21
N ALA A 17 -12.96 -43.07 3.35
CA ALA A 17 -12.26 -41.85 3.01
C ALA A 17 -12.27 -40.97 4.26
N ALA A 18 -11.13 -40.89 4.95
CA ALA A 18 -10.91 -39.84 5.92
C ALA A 18 -10.92 -38.52 5.14
N ALA A 19 -12.04 -37.79 5.21
CA ALA A 19 -12.12 -36.42 4.76
C ALA A 19 -11.18 -35.60 5.65
N GLY A 20 -9.92 -35.47 5.23
CA GLY A 20 -9.05 -34.43 5.71
C GLY A 20 -9.68 -33.12 5.29
N THR A 21 -10.37 -32.46 6.23
CA THR A 21 -10.75 -31.07 6.09
C THR A 21 -9.46 -30.26 5.96
N SER A 22 -9.08 -29.94 4.74
CA SER A 22 -8.15 -28.86 4.46
C SER A 22 -8.80 -27.60 4.99
N VAL A 23 -8.38 -27.16 6.18
CA VAL A 23 -8.66 -25.80 6.63
C VAL A 23 -7.91 -24.92 5.65
N SER A 24 -8.62 -24.30 4.70
CA SER A 24 -8.07 -23.17 3.96
C SER A 24 -7.69 -22.14 5.02
N ALA A 25 -6.40 -21.82 5.14
CA ALA A 25 -6.00 -20.68 5.93
C ALA A 25 -6.74 -19.47 5.35
N GLU A 26 -7.69 -18.91 6.09
CA GLU A 26 -8.36 -17.68 5.71
C GLU A 26 -7.27 -16.62 5.50
N THR A 27 -7.22 -16.02 4.31
CA THR A 27 -6.28 -14.95 4.00
C THR A 27 -6.59 -13.76 4.89
N GLU A 28 -5.63 -13.33 5.71
CA GLU A 28 -5.77 -12.17 6.57
C GLU A 28 -5.56 -10.90 5.74
N TYR A 29 -6.61 -10.08 5.63
CA TYR A 29 -6.61 -8.82 4.86
C TYR A 29 -6.38 -7.59 5.74
N ARG A 30 -6.32 -7.75 7.07
CA ARG A 30 -6.05 -6.63 7.99
C ARG A 30 -4.56 -6.48 8.24
N LEU A 31 -4.11 -5.23 8.26
CA LEU A 31 -2.73 -4.92 8.61
C LEU A 31 -2.45 -5.36 10.06
N PRO A 32 -1.24 -5.88 10.32
CA PRO A 32 -0.79 -6.08 11.69
C PRO A 32 -0.67 -4.72 12.39
N ILE A 33 -1.12 -4.64 13.64
CA ILE A 33 -1.05 -3.42 14.44
C ILE A 33 0.33 -3.21 15.11
N THR A 34 1.40 -3.84 14.58
CA THR A 34 2.77 -3.79 15.14
C THR A 34 3.32 -2.37 15.19
N VAL A 35 2.91 -1.52 14.26
CA VAL A 35 3.17 -0.08 14.25
C VAL A 35 1.88 0.68 13.96
N LEU A 36 1.76 1.90 14.49
CA LEU A 36 0.64 2.80 14.21
C LEU A 36 1.16 4.11 13.61
N PRO A 37 0.59 4.60 12.49
CA PRO A 37 1.00 5.87 11.90
C PRO A 37 0.56 7.05 12.76
N SER A 38 1.40 8.07 12.88
CA SER A 38 1.08 9.34 13.56
C SER A 38 1.12 10.54 12.61
N HIS A 39 2.01 10.51 11.62
CA HIS A 39 2.19 11.61 10.67
C HIS A 39 2.68 11.12 9.31
N TYR A 40 2.18 11.74 8.25
CA TYR A 40 2.63 11.57 6.87
C TYR A 40 3.12 12.89 6.30
N THR A 41 4.28 12.87 5.65
CA THR A 41 4.72 13.90 4.71
C THR A 41 4.66 13.31 3.30
N ILE A 42 3.75 13.81 2.47
CA ILE A 42 3.55 13.35 1.11
C ILE A 42 4.09 14.42 0.15
N ARG A 43 4.90 14.00 -0.83
CA ARG A 43 5.39 14.83 -1.93
C ARG A 43 4.99 14.17 -3.24
N LEU A 44 4.24 14.89 -4.07
CA LEU A 44 3.78 14.39 -5.38
C LEU A 44 4.21 15.36 -6.48
N VAL A 45 4.75 14.80 -7.56
CA VAL A 45 5.11 15.52 -8.78
C VAL A 45 4.36 14.88 -9.95
N PRO A 46 3.12 15.32 -10.23
CA PRO A 46 2.36 14.82 -11.37
C PRO A 46 2.93 15.37 -12.68
N TYR A 47 3.00 14.50 -13.68
CA TYR A 47 3.32 14.84 -15.05
C TYR A 47 2.15 14.46 -15.95
N PHE A 48 1.83 15.29 -16.94
CA PHE A 48 0.77 15.00 -17.92
C PHE A 48 1.38 14.39 -19.19
N GLU A 49 1.07 14.96 -20.36
CA GLU A 49 1.42 14.39 -21.66
C GLU A 49 2.94 14.20 -21.83
N ASP A 50 3.74 15.17 -21.38
CA ASP A 50 5.20 15.17 -21.57
C ASP A 50 5.93 13.99 -20.91
N ARG A 51 5.31 13.35 -19.91
CA ARG A 51 5.86 12.13 -19.30
C ARG A 51 4.82 11.02 -19.18
N ASN A 52 3.96 10.90 -20.18
CA ASN A 52 3.04 9.78 -20.30
C ASN A 52 2.15 9.57 -19.06
N PHE A 53 1.72 10.68 -18.45
CA PHE A 53 0.80 10.69 -17.31
C PHE A 53 1.29 9.87 -16.11
N THR A 54 2.53 10.07 -15.70
CA THR A 54 3.09 9.49 -14.48
C THR A 54 3.15 10.51 -13.36
N PHE A 55 3.53 10.07 -12.17
CA PHE A 55 3.91 10.97 -11.10
C PHE A 55 5.06 10.40 -10.29
N ASP A 56 6.00 11.28 -9.90
CA ASP A 56 7.01 10.92 -8.91
C ASP A 56 6.43 11.16 -7.52
N GLY A 57 6.67 10.23 -6.61
CA GLY A 57 6.18 10.27 -5.23
C GLY A 57 7.30 10.04 -4.22
N GLU A 58 7.20 10.77 -3.12
CA GLU A 58 7.97 10.49 -1.91
C GLU A 58 7.02 10.58 -0.71
N VAL A 59 7.01 9.53 0.10
CA VAL A 59 6.25 9.50 1.34
C VAL A 59 7.21 9.28 2.50
N GLU A 60 7.08 10.13 3.51
CA GLU A 60 7.65 9.89 4.83
C GLU A 60 6.51 9.59 5.81
N ILE A 61 6.66 8.54 6.62
CA ILE A 61 5.65 8.11 7.59
C ILE A 61 6.30 7.99 8.95
N THR A 62 5.86 8.81 9.90
CA THR A 62 6.21 8.63 11.31
C THR A 62 5.27 7.59 11.91
N VAL A 63 5.84 6.54 12.49
CA VAL A 63 5.10 5.43 13.10
C VAL A 63 5.57 5.17 14.53
N ASN A 64 4.65 4.73 15.38
CA ASN A 64 4.90 4.30 16.75
C ASN A 64 4.81 2.77 16.84
N ALA A 65 5.87 2.10 17.30
CA ALA A 65 5.85 0.66 17.52
C ALA A 65 4.99 0.29 18.73
N THR A 66 3.98 -0.57 18.56
CA THR A 66 3.10 -1.03 19.64
C THR A 66 3.59 -2.33 20.29
N THR A 67 4.40 -3.09 19.54
CA THR A 67 5.04 -4.34 19.94
C THR A 67 6.48 -4.36 19.43
N ASP A 68 7.32 -5.21 20.02
CA ASP A 68 8.61 -5.52 19.41
C ASP A 68 8.38 -6.31 18.11
N ALA A 69 8.99 -5.88 17.01
CA ALA A 69 8.79 -6.47 15.69
C ALA A 69 10.03 -6.30 14.81
N SER A 70 10.22 -7.18 13.83
CA SER A 70 11.33 -7.12 12.87
C SER A 70 10.86 -6.80 11.45
N ASP A 71 9.61 -6.38 11.30
CA ASP A 71 9.03 -6.01 10.01
C ASP A 71 7.96 -4.94 10.15
N ILE A 72 7.71 -4.26 9.03
CA ILE A 72 6.64 -3.28 8.85
C ILE A 72 5.87 -3.67 7.60
N THR A 73 4.55 -3.73 7.72
CA THR A 73 3.64 -4.00 6.59
C THR A 73 2.71 -2.81 6.38
N LEU A 74 2.55 -2.40 5.13
CA LEU A 74 1.66 -1.34 4.69
C LEU A 74 0.93 -1.74 3.40
N HIS A 75 -0.06 -0.96 2.98
CA HIS A 75 -0.73 -1.16 1.69
C HIS A 75 0.01 -0.44 0.57
N TYR A 76 0.07 -1.08 -0.59
CA TYR A 76 0.73 -0.59 -1.80
C TYR A 76 0.07 -1.23 -3.02
N ASP A 77 -0.24 -0.46 -4.05
CA ASP A 77 -0.75 -1.00 -5.30
C ASP A 77 -0.39 -0.12 -6.50
N ASP A 78 -0.12 -0.75 -7.64
CA ASP A 78 0.08 -0.13 -8.96
C ASP A 78 1.08 1.05 -9.02
N MET A 79 2.18 0.93 -8.28
CA MET A 79 3.31 1.86 -8.30
C MET A 79 4.62 1.09 -8.54
N TYR A 80 5.73 1.81 -8.63
CA TYR A 80 7.08 1.26 -8.68
C TYR A 80 8.00 1.96 -7.68
N ILE A 81 8.53 1.22 -6.70
CA ILE A 81 9.45 1.77 -5.69
C ILE A 81 10.83 2.04 -6.33
N ILE A 82 11.37 3.21 -6.03
CA ILE A 82 12.69 3.67 -6.49
C ILE A 82 13.70 3.50 -5.36
N GLY A 83 14.70 2.65 -5.59
CA GLY A 83 15.73 2.32 -4.59
C GLY A 83 15.17 1.50 -3.43
N SER A 84 15.88 1.51 -2.31
CA SER A 84 15.44 0.82 -1.09
C SER A 84 14.67 1.80 -0.19
N PRO A 85 13.53 1.38 0.39
CA PRO A 85 12.95 2.06 1.53
C PRO A 85 13.96 2.23 2.67
N THR A 86 13.82 3.29 3.45
CA THR A 86 14.65 3.51 4.65
C THR A 86 13.77 3.59 5.89
N VAL A 87 14.28 3.08 7.02
CA VAL A 87 13.61 3.16 8.32
C VAL A 87 14.61 3.72 9.32
N VAL A 88 14.25 4.81 10.01
CA VAL A 88 15.15 5.49 10.95
C VAL A 88 14.50 5.59 12.31
N SER A 89 15.18 5.15 13.37
CA SER A 89 14.76 5.39 14.76
C SER A 89 14.88 6.88 15.08
N LEU A 90 13.79 7.50 15.53
CA LEU A 90 13.79 8.91 15.92
C LEU A 90 14.38 9.16 17.32
N ALA A 91 14.47 8.12 18.16
CA ALA A 91 15.07 8.24 19.49
C ALA A 91 16.61 8.32 19.42
N GLY A 92 17.23 7.58 18.50
CA GLY A 92 18.68 7.47 18.38
C GLY A 92 19.26 7.99 17.06
N PHE A 93 18.41 8.40 16.10
CA PHE A 93 18.81 8.76 14.72
C PHE A 93 19.61 7.65 14.03
N GLN A 94 19.33 6.40 14.36
CA GLN A 94 19.94 5.23 13.77
C GLN A 94 19.06 4.72 12.63
N GLU A 95 19.65 4.49 11.47
CA GLU A 95 19.00 3.79 10.37
C GLU A 95 18.97 2.28 10.62
N LEU A 96 17.80 1.68 10.46
CA LEU A 96 17.57 0.25 10.47
C LEU A 96 17.55 -0.22 9.01
N GLU A 97 18.50 -1.07 8.65
CA GLU A 97 18.59 -1.60 7.29
C GLU A 97 17.33 -2.43 6.95
N VAL A 98 16.71 -2.12 5.82
CA VAL A 98 15.65 -2.94 5.20
C VAL A 98 16.32 -4.05 4.40
N VAL A 99 16.34 -5.26 4.95
CA VAL A 99 17.08 -6.40 4.39
C VAL A 99 16.34 -7.07 3.23
N ASN A 100 15.02 -6.96 3.20
CA ASN A 100 14.19 -7.55 2.18
C ASN A 100 12.84 -6.82 2.10
N THR A 101 12.24 -6.86 0.91
CA THR A 101 10.90 -6.32 0.66
C THR A 101 10.09 -7.33 -0.13
N THR A 102 8.86 -7.58 0.29
CA THR A 102 7.93 -8.45 -0.44
C THR A 102 6.63 -7.72 -0.73
N TYR A 103 6.01 -8.09 -1.85
CA TYR A 103 4.70 -7.60 -2.26
C TYR A 103 3.77 -8.78 -2.48
N ASP A 104 2.62 -8.75 -1.81
CA ASP A 104 1.53 -9.69 -2.02
C ASP A 104 0.38 -8.99 -2.75
N ASN A 105 0.13 -9.43 -3.99
CA ASN A 105 -0.90 -8.85 -4.87
C ASN A 105 -2.32 -9.34 -4.56
N VAL A 106 -2.51 -10.25 -3.59
CA VAL A 106 -3.83 -10.67 -3.12
C VAL A 106 -4.32 -9.72 -2.01
N THR A 107 -3.41 -9.29 -1.15
CA THR A 107 -3.71 -8.44 0.02
C THR A 107 -3.30 -6.97 -0.18
N ASP A 108 -2.59 -6.67 -1.26
CA ASP A 108 -1.89 -5.40 -1.53
C ASP A 108 -0.87 -5.05 -0.44
N PHE A 109 -0.33 -6.06 0.25
CA PHE A 109 0.63 -5.84 1.32
C PHE A 109 2.03 -5.68 0.76
N PHE A 110 2.65 -4.56 1.10
CA PHE A 110 4.08 -4.35 0.97
C PHE A 110 4.73 -4.49 2.34
N LYS A 111 5.57 -5.50 2.48
CA LYS A 111 6.27 -5.84 3.72
C LYS A 111 7.74 -5.50 3.60
N MET A 112 8.27 -4.83 4.61
CA MET A 112 9.70 -4.51 4.78
C MET A 112 10.24 -5.30 5.96
N GLU A 113 11.21 -6.17 5.72
CA GLU A 113 11.93 -6.90 6.77
C GLU A 113 13.15 -6.09 7.19
N LEU A 114 13.40 -5.99 8.49
CA LEU A 114 14.43 -5.15 9.09
C LEU A 114 15.53 -6.00 9.70
N SER A 115 16.78 -5.53 9.61
CA SER A 115 17.94 -6.15 10.26
C SER A 115 17.89 -6.07 11.80
N GLU A 116 17.20 -5.05 12.32
CA GLU A 116 17.07 -4.77 13.74
C GLU A 116 15.60 -4.73 14.18
N THR A 117 15.37 -5.05 15.45
CA THR A 117 14.03 -5.07 16.05
C THR A 117 13.54 -3.65 16.35
N LEU A 118 12.38 -3.30 15.81
CA LEU A 118 11.55 -2.20 16.29
C LEU A 118 11.22 -2.45 17.75
N ARG A 119 11.43 -1.44 18.61
CA ARG A 119 11.19 -1.53 20.04
C ARG A 119 9.88 -0.87 20.38
N ARG A 120 9.03 -1.59 21.11
CA ARG A 120 7.76 -1.08 21.59
C ARG A 120 7.92 0.28 22.28
N GLY A 121 7.05 1.22 21.93
CA GLY A 121 7.01 2.57 22.46
C GLY A 121 8.01 3.54 21.83
N GLN A 122 8.81 3.11 20.85
CA GLN A 122 9.68 3.98 20.07
C GLN A 122 9.02 4.44 18.77
N GLU A 123 9.49 5.60 18.29
CA GLU A 123 9.08 6.19 17.02
C GLU A 123 10.12 5.95 15.93
N TYR A 124 9.61 5.70 14.73
CA TYR A 124 10.40 5.45 13.54
C TYR A 124 9.89 6.28 12.38
N LEU A 125 10.80 6.71 11.51
CA LEU A 125 10.50 7.39 10.25
C LEU A 125 10.76 6.43 9.10
N ILE A 126 9.72 6.08 8.37
CA ILE A 126 9.79 5.32 7.13
C ILE A 126 9.89 6.32 5.98
N ARG A 127 10.78 6.09 5.00
CA ARG A 127 10.79 6.87 3.75
C ARG A 127 10.76 5.94 2.55
N ILE A 128 9.90 6.26 1.60
CA ILE A 128 9.72 5.49 0.36
C ILE A 128 9.61 6.47 -0.81
N LYS A 129 10.47 6.29 -1.81
CA LYS A 129 10.38 6.97 -3.11
C LYS A 129 9.81 6.02 -4.14
N TYR A 130 8.95 6.52 -5.01
CA TYR A 130 8.24 5.67 -5.97
C TYR A 130 7.78 6.48 -7.18
N VAL A 131 7.41 5.78 -8.24
CA VAL A 131 6.77 6.32 -9.43
C VAL A 131 5.43 5.64 -9.59
N GLY A 132 4.37 6.41 -9.79
CA GLY A 132 3.04 5.89 -10.11
C GLY A 132 2.55 6.37 -11.47
N ILE A 133 1.40 5.83 -11.88
CA ILE A 133 0.70 6.24 -13.10
C ILE A 133 -0.57 6.99 -12.71
N LEU A 134 -0.82 8.14 -13.34
CA LEU A 134 -2.13 8.79 -13.30
C LEU A 134 -3.10 7.97 -14.14
N ILE A 135 -3.73 7.00 -13.49
CA ILE A 135 -4.63 6.04 -14.14
C ILE A 135 -5.86 6.72 -14.73
N ASP A 136 -6.51 6.03 -15.65
CA ASP A 136 -7.90 6.31 -16.01
C ASP A 136 -8.81 5.55 -15.03
N GLY A 137 -10.01 6.07 -14.70
CA GLY A 137 -11.00 5.29 -13.92
C GLY A 137 -11.44 5.87 -12.58
N GLU A 138 -11.26 7.18 -12.34
CA GLU A 138 -11.89 7.92 -11.23
C GLU A 138 -11.62 7.36 -9.81
N VAL A 139 -10.54 6.62 -9.62
CA VAL A 139 -10.08 6.08 -8.32
C VAL A 139 -8.58 6.30 -8.14
N GLY A 140 -8.10 6.28 -6.90
CA GLY A 140 -6.69 6.50 -6.60
C GLY A 140 -6.26 7.92 -6.96
N PHE A 141 -5.05 8.08 -7.52
CA PHE A 141 -4.59 9.34 -8.11
C PHE A 141 -4.67 9.23 -9.63
N TYR A 142 -5.69 9.85 -10.21
CA TYR A 142 -6.09 9.65 -11.59
C TYR A 142 -6.06 10.95 -12.39
N ARG A 143 -6.04 10.83 -13.72
CA ARG A 143 -6.15 11.97 -14.63
C ARG A 143 -7.57 12.16 -15.12
N THR A 144 -7.98 13.40 -15.32
CA THR A 144 -9.17 13.77 -16.10
C THR A 144 -8.89 15.02 -16.93
N SER A 145 -9.82 15.39 -17.80
CA SER A 145 -9.65 16.55 -18.68
C SER A 145 -10.94 17.31 -18.91
N TYR A 146 -10.81 18.59 -19.25
CA TYR A 146 -11.91 19.45 -19.66
C TYR A 146 -11.48 20.33 -20.84
N ASN A 147 -12.45 20.84 -21.59
CA ASN A 147 -12.18 21.83 -22.64
C ASN A 147 -12.37 23.24 -22.09
N THR A 148 -11.44 24.13 -22.41
CA THR A 148 -11.57 25.55 -22.10
C THR A 148 -12.64 26.21 -22.98
N SER A 149 -12.97 27.48 -22.70
CA SER A 149 -13.82 28.30 -23.58
C SER A 149 -13.24 28.48 -24.99
N SER A 150 -11.93 28.33 -25.17
CA SER A 150 -11.25 28.34 -26.47
C SER A 150 -11.15 26.95 -27.11
N ASN A 151 -11.85 25.95 -26.56
CA ASN A 151 -11.85 24.56 -27.01
C ASN A 151 -10.48 23.86 -26.95
N GLU A 152 -9.59 24.33 -26.05
CA GLU A 152 -8.33 23.69 -25.73
C GLU A 152 -8.56 22.61 -24.67
N LYS A 153 -8.06 21.39 -24.89
CA LYS A 153 -8.13 20.32 -23.90
C LYS A 153 -7.08 20.58 -22.80
N ARG A 154 -7.49 20.60 -21.54
CA ARG A 154 -6.61 20.71 -20.38
C ARG A 154 -6.76 19.50 -19.48
N TRP A 155 -5.63 19.00 -19.02
CA TRP A 155 -5.56 17.87 -18.10
C TRP A 155 -5.61 18.36 -16.65
N MET A 156 -5.99 17.48 -15.74
CA MET A 156 -5.91 17.69 -14.30
C MET A 156 -5.73 16.35 -13.60
N ALA A 157 -5.03 16.36 -12.47
CA ALA A 157 -4.85 15.19 -11.62
C ALA A 157 -5.75 15.32 -10.39
N VAL A 158 -6.46 14.26 -10.04
CA VAL A 158 -7.52 14.25 -9.01
C VAL A 158 -7.38 12.98 -8.18
N THR A 159 -7.78 13.04 -6.92
CA THR A 159 -7.76 11.90 -6.00
C THR A 159 -9.15 11.44 -5.63
N GLN A 160 -9.40 10.13 -5.68
CA GLN A 160 -10.59 9.48 -5.12
C GLN A 160 -10.15 8.22 -4.37
N PHE A 161 -9.99 8.34 -3.06
CA PHE A 161 -9.38 7.28 -2.25
C PHE A 161 -10.36 6.30 -1.60
N GLU A 162 -11.65 6.65 -1.51
CA GLU A 162 -12.62 5.73 -0.94
C GLU A 162 -12.84 4.50 -1.84
N ALA A 163 -12.93 3.28 -1.31
CA ALA A 163 -12.73 2.90 0.10
C ALA A 163 -11.27 2.56 0.45
N THR A 164 -10.49 2.05 -0.52
CA THR A 164 -9.15 1.47 -0.31
C THR A 164 -8.19 1.82 -1.45
N HIS A 165 -8.33 3.02 -2.00
CA HIS A 165 -7.56 3.46 -3.18
C HIS A 165 -6.46 4.48 -2.84
N ALA A 166 -6.28 4.85 -1.56
CA ALA A 166 -5.12 5.68 -1.17
C ALA A 166 -3.80 4.95 -1.46
N ARG A 167 -3.79 3.62 -1.28
CA ARG A 167 -2.66 2.73 -1.60
C ARG A 167 -2.20 2.75 -3.06
N LYS A 168 -3.02 3.28 -3.98
CA LYS A 168 -2.69 3.49 -5.41
C LYS A 168 -2.00 4.84 -5.70
N ALA A 169 -1.90 5.70 -4.70
CA ALA A 169 -1.30 7.04 -4.83
C ALA A 169 -0.02 7.18 -3.99
N PHE A 170 0.04 6.50 -2.86
CA PHE A 170 1.23 6.42 -2.01
C PHE A 170 1.15 5.18 -1.12
N PRO A 171 2.29 4.51 -0.84
CA PRO A 171 2.33 3.43 0.13
C PRO A 171 1.86 3.91 1.51
N CYS A 172 0.86 3.26 2.12
CA CYS A 172 0.26 3.76 3.37
C CYS A 172 -0.49 2.70 4.20
N PHE A 173 -0.80 3.05 5.45
CA PHE A 173 -1.68 2.27 6.32
C PHE A 173 -3.16 2.54 5.96
N ASP A 174 -3.59 2.06 4.78
CA ASP A 174 -4.91 2.31 4.17
C ASP A 174 -6.07 1.56 4.86
N GLU A 175 -6.29 1.82 6.15
CA GLU A 175 -7.46 1.38 6.92
C GLU A 175 -8.08 2.56 7.69
N PRO A 176 -9.40 2.76 7.68
CA PRO A 176 -10.05 3.92 8.32
C PRO A 176 -9.76 4.12 9.81
N ALA A 177 -9.41 3.05 10.53
CA ALA A 177 -9.07 3.08 11.95
C ALA A 177 -7.66 3.65 12.23
N LEU A 178 -6.75 3.61 11.25
CA LEU A 178 -5.34 3.97 11.39
C LEU A 178 -5.12 5.46 11.04
N LYS A 179 -5.75 6.34 11.83
CA LYS A 179 -5.71 7.79 11.59
C LYS A 179 -4.33 8.38 11.85
N ALA A 180 -3.96 9.36 11.03
CA ALA A 180 -2.73 10.14 11.17
C ALA A 180 -2.94 11.59 10.70
N ARG A 181 -1.96 12.44 10.96
CA ARG A 181 -1.87 13.79 10.40
C ARG A 181 -1.18 13.77 9.04
N PHE A 182 -1.56 14.65 8.13
CA PHE A 182 -1.00 14.71 6.79
C PHE A 182 -0.45 16.10 6.48
N GLN A 183 0.80 16.15 6.02
CA GLN A 183 1.39 17.28 5.32
C GLN A 183 1.54 16.90 3.85
N VAL A 184 0.96 17.70 2.95
CA VAL A 184 0.91 17.39 1.52
C VAL A 184 1.62 18.49 0.74
N ASN A 185 2.59 18.10 -0.07
CA ASN A 185 3.34 18.96 -0.97
C ASN A 185 3.10 18.49 -2.40
N ILE A 186 2.65 19.38 -3.27
CA ILE A 186 2.35 19.05 -4.66
C ILE A 186 3.14 20.00 -5.56
N ALA A 187 4.07 19.45 -6.33
CA ALA A 187 4.73 20.20 -7.38
C ALA A 187 3.77 20.41 -8.55
N ARG A 188 3.92 21.53 -9.23
CA ARG A 188 3.10 21.90 -10.39
C ARG A 188 3.82 22.95 -11.22
N THR A 189 3.45 23.07 -12.48
CA THR A 189 3.84 24.19 -13.31
C THR A 189 3.06 25.46 -12.93
N GLN A 190 3.53 26.64 -13.36
CA GLN A 190 2.97 27.94 -12.96
C GLN A 190 1.51 28.14 -13.40
N ASP A 191 1.13 27.49 -14.50
CA ASP A 191 -0.19 27.49 -15.15
C ASP A 191 -1.22 26.58 -14.45
N TYR A 192 -0.79 25.76 -13.49
CA TYR A 192 -1.67 24.93 -12.67
C TYR A 192 -1.87 25.52 -11.27
N HIS A 193 -2.93 25.07 -10.59
CA HIS A 193 -3.13 25.31 -9.17
C HIS A 193 -3.27 23.98 -8.43
N SER A 194 -2.76 23.92 -7.20
CA SER A 194 -2.93 22.77 -6.31
C SER A 194 -3.89 23.11 -5.18
N ILE A 195 -4.80 22.19 -4.89
CA ILE A 195 -5.73 22.23 -3.77
C ILE A 195 -5.64 20.91 -2.99
N SER A 196 -5.94 20.96 -1.71
CA SER A 196 -5.95 19.79 -0.83
C SER A 196 -6.96 20.05 0.31
N ASN A 197 -7.03 19.15 1.30
CA ASN A 197 -7.94 19.26 2.44
C ASN A 197 -7.71 20.52 3.28
N MET A 198 -6.45 20.98 3.38
CA MET A 198 -6.07 22.14 4.19
C MET A 198 -5.73 23.35 3.30
N PRO A 199 -5.87 24.59 3.82
CA PRO A 199 -5.40 25.79 3.13
C PRO A 199 -3.92 25.68 2.77
N ARG A 200 -3.55 26.22 1.60
CA ARG A 200 -2.16 26.27 1.17
C ARG A 200 -1.35 27.17 2.11
N GLU A 201 -0.29 26.62 2.69
CA GLU A 201 0.62 27.33 3.57
C GLU A 201 1.60 28.23 2.79
N SER A 202 2.23 27.69 1.75
CA SER A 202 3.25 28.39 0.97
C SER A 202 3.35 27.92 -0.49
N THR A 203 4.16 28.60 -1.28
CA THR A 203 4.60 28.17 -2.62
C THR A 203 6.05 28.61 -2.78
N SER A 204 6.91 27.68 -3.17
CA SER A 204 8.33 27.91 -3.41
C SER A 204 8.75 27.27 -4.74
N GLU A 205 9.86 27.74 -5.28
CA GLU A 205 10.54 27.06 -6.40
C GLU A 205 11.39 25.90 -5.84
N PRO A 206 11.63 24.84 -6.64
CA PRO A 206 12.55 23.77 -6.24
C PRO A 206 13.98 24.33 -6.12
N GLU A 207 14.71 23.87 -5.10
CA GLU A 207 16.14 24.17 -4.91
C GLU A 207 17.04 23.49 -5.95
#